data_AF-A0A4Y7ILS8-F1
#
_entry.id   AF-A0A4Y7ILS8-F1
#
_cell.length_a   1.000
_cell.length_b   1.000
_cell.length_c   1.000
_cell.angle_alpha   90.00
_cell.angle_beta   90.00
_cell.angle_gamma   90.00
#
_symmetry.space_group_name_H-M   'P 1'
#
loop_
_entity.id
_entity.type
_entity.pdbx_description
1 polymer ?
#
loop_
_entity_poly.entity_id
_entity_poly.type
_entity_poly.pdbx_seq_one_letter_code
_entity_poly.pdbx_strand_id
1 'polypeptide(L)'
;MDYRVKIDNKCAYLVVHLFQVMLDTIGPELQVLNKSEKSIALKAELSVVLTPDQDKEATSDVLPINYEGLAKAVKKGDTIFLGQYLFTGSE
;
A
#
# COMPACT_ATOMS: atom_id res chain seq x y z
N MET A 1 -23.86 3.08 -4.05
CA MET A 1 -22.85 2.00 -4.09
C MET A 1 -23.39 0.91 -3.20
N ASP A 2 -23.78 -0.22 -3.77
CA ASP A 2 -24.45 -1.29 -3.05
C ASP A 2 -23.42 -2.30 -2.54
N TYR A 3 -23.37 -2.50 -1.23
CA TYR A 3 -22.48 -3.49 -0.60
C TYR A 3 -23.22 -4.82 -0.46
N ARG A 4 -22.68 -5.90 -1.04
CA ARG A 4 -23.22 -7.26 -0.90
C ARG A 4 -22.40 -8.02 0.13
N VAL A 5 -22.94 -8.15 1.34
CA VAL A 5 -22.41 -9.07 2.35
C VAL A 5 -23.03 -10.45 2.10
N LYS A 6 -22.23 -11.46 1.75
CA LYS A 6 -22.67 -12.85 1.68
C LYS A 6 -22.45 -13.50 3.04
N ILE A 7 -23.53 -13.84 3.73
CA ILE A 7 -23.49 -14.68 4.93
C ILE A 7 -23.62 -16.12 4.47
N ASP A 8 -22.53 -16.88 4.52
CA ASP A 8 -22.54 -18.32 4.18
C ASP A 8 -23.13 -19.10 5.37
N ASN A 9 -24.46 -19.22 5.38
CA ASN A 9 -25.19 -19.85 6.46
C ASN A 9 -25.26 -21.38 6.26
N LYS A 10 -24.13 -22.06 6.43
CA LYS A 10 -24.10 -23.53 6.53
C LYS A 10 -24.21 -24.06 7.97
N CYS A 11 -24.23 -23.20 8.99
CA CYS A 11 -24.21 -23.63 10.39
C CYS A 11 -25.24 -22.97 11.35
N ALA A 12 -26.19 -22.14 10.90
CA ALA A 12 -27.25 -21.67 11.81
C ALA A 12 -28.35 -22.72 11.99
N TYR A 13 -28.07 -23.73 12.81
CA TYR A 13 -29.12 -24.34 13.62
C TYR A 13 -29.44 -23.38 14.77
N LEU A 14 -30.72 -23.27 15.10
CA LEU A 14 -31.35 -22.30 16.01
C LEU A 14 -30.61 -22.15 17.36
N VAL A 15 -29.62 -21.27 17.41
CA VAL A 15 -29.04 -20.68 18.61
C VAL A 15 -28.76 -19.22 18.26
N VAL A 16 -29.33 -18.29 19.03
CA VAL A 16 -29.15 -16.83 18.84
C VAL A 16 -27.66 -16.50 18.95
N HIS A 17 -26.96 -16.46 17.82
CA HIS A 17 -25.57 -16.00 17.74
C HIS A 17 -25.60 -14.53 17.31
N LEU A 18 -25.16 -13.66 18.23
CA LEU A 18 -24.89 -12.27 17.92
C LEU A 18 -23.62 -12.23 17.05
N PHE A 19 -23.79 -12.00 15.75
CA PHE A 19 -22.64 -11.80 14.85
C PHE A 19 -22.21 -10.32 14.90
N GLN A 20 -21.01 -10.07 15.42
CA GLN A 20 -20.35 -8.78 15.26
C GLN A 20 -19.59 -8.79 13.94
N VAL A 21 -19.83 -7.78 13.11
CA VAL A 21 -19.12 -7.57 11.86
C VAL A 21 -18.03 -6.54 12.12
N MET A 22 -16.78 -6.96 11.98
CA MET A 22 -15.66 -6.03 11.92
C MET A 22 -15.42 -5.65 10.45
N LEU A 23 -15.54 -4.37 10.15
CA LEU A 23 -15.23 -3.81 8.83
C LEU A 23 -13.79 -3.32 8.86
N ASP A 24 -12.91 -4.03 8.16
CA ASP A 24 -11.53 -3.60 7.97
C ASP A 24 -11.43 -2.63 6.79
N THR A 25 -10.78 -1.49 7.01
CA THR A 25 -10.58 -0.45 5.99
C THR A 25 -9.11 -0.33 5.69
N ILE A 26 -8.75 -0.27 4.42
CA ILE A 26 -7.37 -0.12 3.95
C ILE A 26 -6.68 1.13 4.55
N GLY A 27 -7.43 2.23 4.76
CA GLY A 27 -6.87 3.46 5.30
C GLY A 27 -5.99 4.22 4.30
N PRO A 28 -5.42 5.38 4.69
CA PRO A 28 -4.50 6.15 3.85
C PRO A 28 -3.12 5.49 3.81
N GLU A 29 -2.58 5.28 2.61
CA GLU A 29 -1.29 4.61 2.40
C GLU A 29 -0.41 5.37 1.42
N LEU A 30 0.90 5.42 1.68
CA LEU A 30 1.91 5.90 0.75
C LEU A 30 2.42 4.72 -0.08
N GLN A 31 2.17 4.74 -1.38
CA GLN A 31 2.48 3.65 -2.29
C GLN A 31 3.36 4.12 -3.44
N VAL A 32 4.30 3.26 -3.84
CA VAL A 32 5.04 3.39 -5.10
C VAL A 32 4.17 2.81 -6.23
N LEU A 33 3.96 3.60 -7.28
CA LEU A 33 3.11 3.23 -8.40
C LEU A 33 3.95 2.58 -9.50
N ASN A 34 3.95 1.25 -9.54
CA ASN A 34 4.61 0.48 -10.59
C ASN A 34 3.58 -0.05 -11.61
N LYS A 35 3.27 0.76 -12.62
CA LYS A 35 2.30 0.42 -13.67
C LYS A 35 2.75 -0.73 -14.58
N SER A 36 4.05 -0.99 -14.68
CA SER A 36 4.57 -2.06 -15.56
C SER A 36 4.57 -3.44 -14.90
N GLU A 37 4.29 -3.50 -13.58
CA GLU A 37 4.34 -4.71 -12.74
C GLU A 37 5.68 -5.47 -12.79
N LYS A 38 6.73 -4.85 -13.35
CA LYS A 38 8.05 -5.44 -13.45
C LYS A 38 8.79 -5.30 -12.13
N SER A 39 9.53 -6.33 -11.74
CA SER A 39 10.39 -6.25 -10.58
C SER A 39 11.56 -5.29 -10.86
N ILE A 40 11.77 -4.31 -9.98
CA ILE A 40 12.81 -3.28 -10.12
C ILE A 40 13.90 -3.60 -9.10
N ALA A 41 15.08 -3.96 -9.59
CA ALA A 41 16.22 -4.21 -8.73
C ALA A 41 16.86 -2.88 -8.28
N LEU A 42 16.77 -2.59 -6.99
CA LEU A 42 17.47 -1.47 -6.37
C LEU A 42 18.82 -1.95 -5.84
N LYS A 43 19.90 -1.20 -6.09
CA LYS A 43 21.23 -1.48 -5.53
C LYS A 43 21.51 -0.52 -4.38
N ALA A 44 22.18 -1.01 -3.34
CA ALA A 44 22.68 -0.17 -2.26
C ALA A 44 23.57 0.96 -2.82
N GLU A 45 23.60 2.10 -2.13
CA GLU A 45 24.36 3.31 -2.49
C GLU A 45 23.90 4.05 -3.76
N LEU A 46 22.83 3.61 -4.44
CA LEU A 46 22.25 4.36 -5.55
C LEU A 46 21.24 5.40 -5.06
N SER A 47 21.24 6.55 -5.73
CA SER A 47 20.24 7.60 -5.53
C SER A 47 19.00 7.34 -6.38
N VAL A 48 17.85 7.23 -5.74
CA VAL A 48 16.52 7.16 -6.38
C VAL A 48 15.77 8.47 -6.19
N VAL A 49 15.02 8.89 -7.21
CA VAL A 49 14.12 10.03 -7.16
C VAL A 49 12.69 9.56 -6.91
N LEU A 50 12.12 9.95 -5.77
CA LEU A 50 10.68 9.79 -5.51
C LEU A 50 9.94 10.98 -6.14
N THR A 51 8.96 10.72 -6.99
CA THR A 51 8.21 11.77 -7.70
C THR A 51 6.70 11.58 -7.56
N PRO A 52 5.91 12.62 -7.30
CA PRO A 52 4.45 12.50 -7.30
C PRO A 52 3.85 12.43 -8.72
N ASP A 53 4.67 12.65 -9.74
CA ASP A 53 4.27 12.50 -11.14
C ASP A 53 3.97 11.03 -11.47
N GLN A 54 2.68 10.69 -11.50
CA GLN A 54 2.19 9.33 -11.71
C GLN A 54 2.22 8.89 -13.18
N ASP A 55 2.50 9.80 -14.12
CA ASP A 55 2.56 9.49 -15.54
C ASP A 55 3.92 8.90 -15.94
N LYS A 56 4.93 9.03 -15.07
CA LYS A 56 6.24 8.41 -15.25
C LYS A 56 6.19 6.91 -14.98
N GLU A 57 7.01 6.16 -15.70
CA GLU A 57 7.24 4.75 -15.44
C GLU A 57 8.20 4.56 -14.26
N ALA A 58 7.94 3.55 -13.44
CA ALA A 58 8.81 3.18 -12.33
C ALA A 58 10.07 2.48 -12.86
N THR A 59 11.24 3.00 -12.48
CA THR A 59 12.57 2.49 -12.86
C THR A 59 13.50 2.46 -11.63
N SER A 60 14.72 1.96 -11.82
CA SER A 60 15.76 1.97 -10.77
C SER A 60 16.19 3.35 -10.30
N ASP A 61 15.84 4.40 -11.04
CA ASP A 61 16.29 5.78 -10.81
C ASP A 61 15.12 6.69 -10.41
N VAL A 62 13.90 6.35 -10.84
CA VAL A 62 12.70 7.15 -10.60
C VAL A 62 11.55 6.26 -10.13
N LEU A 63 10.99 6.57 -8.97
CA LEU A 63 9.83 5.87 -8.40
C LEU A 63 8.66 6.86 -8.25
N PRO A 64 7.61 6.72 -9.07
CA PRO A 64 6.36 7.45 -8.90
C PRO A 64 5.67 7.07 -7.59
N ILE A 65 5.12 8.05 -6.85
CA ILE A 65 4.39 7.84 -5.59
C ILE A 65 3.00 8.48 -5.64
N ASN A 66 2.07 7.96 -4.84
CA ASN A 66 0.69 8.46 -4.76
C ASN A 66 0.50 9.67 -3.80
N TYR A 67 1.58 10.31 -3.32
CA TYR A 67 1.51 11.38 -2.32
C TYR A 67 2.39 12.60 -2.67
N GLU A 68 1.75 13.70 -3.05
CA GLU A 68 2.40 14.98 -3.38
C GLU A 68 3.05 15.69 -2.17
N GLY A 69 2.55 15.42 -0.96
CA GLY A 69 3.01 16.09 0.26
C GLY A 69 4.36 15.60 0.77
N LEU A 70 4.95 14.55 0.19
CA LEU A 70 6.14 13.91 0.75
C LEU A 70 7.30 14.89 0.90
N ALA A 71 7.55 15.71 -0.12
CA ALA A 71 8.64 16.69 -0.11
C ALA A 71 8.51 17.77 0.98
N LYS A 72 7.30 18.01 1.49
CA LYS A 72 7.05 18.92 2.62
C LYS A 72 7.12 18.21 3.98
N ALA A 73 6.85 16.90 3.99
CA ALA A 73 6.84 16.08 5.19
C ALA A 73 8.23 15.60 5.61
N VAL A 74 9.15 15.41 4.65
CA VAL A 74 10.52 14.94 4.91
C VAL A 74 11.54 16.07 4.89
N LYS A 75 12.60 15.92 5.67
CA LYS A 75 13.75 16.80 5.72
C LYS A 75 14.99 16.05 5.23
N LYS A 76 16.00 16.81 4.79
CA LYS A 76 17.28 16.22 4.41
C LYS A 76 17.90 15.50 5.62
N GLY A 77 18.25 14.22 5.43
CA GLY A 77 18.77 13.35 6.49
C GLY A 77 17.74 12.40 7.08
N ASP A 78 16.45 12.59 6.79
CA ASP A 78 15.42 11.63 7.18
C ASP A 78 15.59 10.32 6.41
N THR A 79 15.25 9.21 7.07
CA THR A 79 15.28 7.88 6.48
C THR A 79 13.88 7.49 6.02
N ILE A 80 13.76 7.10 4.76
CA ILE A 80 12.51 6.60 4.18
C ILE A 80 12.65 5.09 4.02
N PHE A 81 11.72 4.34 4.59
CA PHE A 81 11.63 2.89 4.41
C PHE A 81 10.77 2.59 3.18
N LEU A 82 11.30 1.78 2.26
CA LEU A 82 10.63 1.35 1.04
C LEU A 82 10.62 -0.18 1.02
N GLY A 83 9.43 -0.78 0.96
CA GLY A 83 9.27 -2.23 0.93
C GLY A 83 7.89 -2.65 1.43
N GLN A 84 7.52 -3.92 1.18
CA GLN A 84 6.28 -4.51 1.71
C GLN A 84 6.31 -4.72 3.23
N TYR A 85 7.44 -4.41 3.86
CA TYR A 85 7.75 -4.62 5.27
C TYR A 85 6.62 -4.24 6.23
N LEU A 86 5.92 -3.13 5.97
CA LEU A 86 4.87 -2.63 6.86
C LEU A 86 3.55 -3.41 6.78
N PHE A 87 3.31 -4.21 5.74
CA PHE A 87 2.05 -4.93 5.52
C PHE A 87 2.17 -6.44 5.64
N THR A 88 3.30 -7.02 5.26
CA THR A 88 3.47 -8.48 5.25
C THR A 88 4.30 -9.00 6.42
N GLY A 89 5.05 -8.13 7.11
CA GLY A 89 5.99 -8.53 8.15
C GLY A 89 7.15 -9.39 7.66
N SER A 90 7.30 -9.53 6.34
CA SER A 90 8.42 -10.23 5.70
C SER A 90 9.33 -9.22 5.01
N GLU A 91 10.63 -9.37 5.27
CA GLU A 91 11.72 -8.72 4.53
C GLU A 91 11.84 -9.23 3.09
#